data_AF-A0A2X4TQI4-F1
#
_entry.id   AF-A0A2X4TQI4-F1
#
_cell.length_a   1.000
_cell.length_b   1.000
_cell.length_c   1.000
_cell.angle_alpha   90.00
_cell.angle_beta   90.00
_cell.angle_gamma   90.00
#
_symmetry.space_group_name_H-M   'P 1'
#
loop_
_entity.id
_entity.type
_entity.pdbx_description
1 polymer ?
#
loop_
_entity_poly.entity_id
_entity_poly.type
_entity_poly.pdbx_seq_one_letter_code
_entity_poly.pdbx_strand_id
1 'polypeptide(L)'
;MGRADHWRARAQIIRIAREFADNADKTHGRSMIIVGAGLNHWYHLDMNYRGLINMLVFCGCIGQSGGGWAHYVGQEKLRPQTGWQPLAFALDWQRPARHMNSTSYFYNHSSQWRYETVTAQELLSPMADKSRYSGHLIDFNVRAERMGWLPSARS
;
A
#
# COMPACT_ATOMS: atom_id res chain seq x y z
N MET A 1 -25.20 -13.60 16.54
CA MET A 1 -25.33 -12.32 15.81
C MET A 1 -26.59 -12.40 14.95
N GLY A 2 -27.60 -11.59 15.25
CA GLY A 2 -28.95 -11.73 14.69
C GLY A 2 -29.22 -10.78 13.53
N ARG A 3 -30.24 -11.08 12.70
CA ARG A 3 -30.69 -10.26 11.55
C ARG A 3 -30.88 -8.75 11.86
N ALA A 4 -31.15 -8.38 13.11
CA ALA A 4 -31.31 -6.99 13.53
C ALA A 4 -29.98 -6.18 13.53
N ASP A 5 -28.84 -6.84 13.77
CA ASP A 5 -27.53 -6.19 13.87
C ASP A 5 -27.04 -5.72 12.49
N HIS A 6 -27.30 -6.53 11.44
CA HIS A 6 -26.98 -6.18 10.06
C HIS A 6 -27.72 -4.94 9.56
N TRP A 7 -28.98 -4.75 9.99
CA TRP A 7 -29.77 -3.57 9.63
C TRP A 7 -29.27 -2.27 10.28
N ARG A 8 -28.70 -2.36 11.48
CA ARG A 8 -28.07 -1.21 12.15
C ARG A 8 -26.73 -0.86 11.50
N ALA A 9 -25.92 -1.86 11.16
CA ALA A 9 -24.64 -1.66 10.48
C ALA A 9 -24.81 -0.95 9.12
N ARG A 10 -25.75 -1.39 8.27
CA ARG A 10 -26.02 -0.71 6.98
C ARG A 10 -26.46 0.75 7.17
N ALA A 11 -27.26 1.02 8.21
CA ALA A 11 -27.81 2.35 8.43
C ALA A 11 -26.71 3.34 8.81
N GLN A 12 -25.72 2.88 9.58
CA GLN A 12 -24.52 3.66 9.90
C GLN A 12 -23.68 3.92 8.65
N ILE A 13 -23.45 2.92 7.80
CA ILE A 13 -22.69 3.10 6.54
C ILE A 13 -23.34 4.18 5.68
N ILE A 14 -24.66 4.11 5.45
CA ILE A 14 -25.40 5.09 4.65
C ILE A 14 -25.31 6.48 5.28
N ARG A 15 -25.54 6.58 6.58
CA ARG A 15 -25.54 7.84 7.31
C ARG A 15 -24.17 8.52 7.23
N ILE A 16 -23.10 7.82 7.60
CA ILE A 16 -21.75 8.39 7.66
C ILE A 16 -21.21 8.70 6.27
N ALA A 17 -21.48 7.86 5.26
CA ALA A 17 -21.10 8.17 3.88
C ALA A 17 -21.74 9.48 3.40
N ARG A 18 -23.02 9.71 3.74
CA ARG A 18 -23.73 10.94 3.38
C ARG A 18 -23.21 12.14 4.16
N GLU A 19 -23.06 12.04 5.48
CA GLU A 19 -22.53 13.14 6.32
C GLU A 19 -21.10 13.53 5.91
N PHE A 20 -20.26 12.55 5.57
CA PHE A 20 -18.89 12.78 5.12
C PHE A 20 -18.85 13.57 3.79
N ALA A 21 -19.66 13.16 2.82
CA ALA A 21 -19.76 13.81 1.52
C ALA A 21 -20.42 15.20 1.61
N ASP A 22 -21.48 15.34 2.41
CA ASP A 22 -22.18 16.60 2.65
C ASP A 22 -21.27 17.65 3.30
N ASN A 23 -20.43 17.26 4.26
CA ASN A 23 -19.41 18.15 4.80
C ASN A 23 -18.38 18.57 3.73
N ALA A 24 -17.89 17.62 2.92
CA ALA A 24 -16.93 17.92 1.88
C ALA A 24 -17.48 18.89 0.84
N ASP A 25 -18.74 18.68 0.40
CA ASP A 25 -19.44 19.57 -0.53
C ASP A 25 -19.54 21.00 0.02
N LYS A 26 -20.08 21.15 1.24
CA LYS A 26 -20.24 22.45 1.91
C LYS A 26 -18.92 23.20 2.12
N THR A 27 -17.83 22.47 2.27
CA THR A 27 -16.53 23.04 2.68
C THR A 27 -15.49 23.03 1.57
N HIS A 28 -15.85 22.61 0.36
CA HIS A 28 -14.92 22.44 -0.77
C HIS A 28 -13.76 21.48 -0.43
N GLY A 29 -14.10 20.29 0.06
CA GLY A 29 -13.17 19.17 0.26
C GLY A 29 -12.59 19.03 1.67
N ARG A 30 -13.11 19.70 2.71
CA ARG A 30 -12.57 19.62 4.09
C ARG A 30 -13.12 18.46 4.90
N SER A 31 -13.15 17.27 4.30
CA SER A 31 -13.33 15.98 4.98
C SER A 31 -12.03 15.18 4.88
N MET A 32 -11.57 14.61 6.00
CA MET A 32 -10.29 13.91 6.10
C MET A 32 -10.47 12.52 6.69
N ILE A 33 -9.64 11.57 6.23
CA ILE A 33 -9.53 10.25 6.87
C ILE A 33 -8.10 10.08 7.38
N ILE A 34 -7.98 9.92 8.70
CA ILE A 34 -6.73 9.56 9.37
C ILE A 34 -6.64 8.03 9.41
N VAL A 35 -5.55 7.46 8.87
CA VAL A 35 -5.38 6.01 8.74
C VAL A 35 -3.98 5.58 9.15
N GLY A 36 -3.84 4.37 9.69
CA GLY A 36 -2.56 3.82 10.12
C GLY A 36 -2.44 2.32 9.92
N ALA A 37 -1.58 1.68 10.73
CA ALA A 37 -1.21 0.27 10.60
C ALA A 37 -2.39 -0.71 10.73
N GLY A 38 -3.47 -0.34 11.45
CA GLY A 38 -4.66 -1.17 11.58
C GLY A 38 -5.32 -1.57 10.26
N LEU A 39 -5.15 -0.76 9.20
CA LEU A 39 -5.57 -1.08 7.83
C LEU A 39 -4.38 -1.45 6.93
N ASN A 40 -3.18 -0.94 7.21
CA ASN A 40 -2.00 -1.09 6.35
C ASN A 40 -1.23 -2.40 6.52
N HIS A 41 -1.38 -3.09 7.66
CA HIS A 41 -0.62 -4.32 7.95
C HIS A 41 -1.41 -5.60 7.60
N TRP A 42 -2.43 -5.47 6.76
CA TRP A 42 -3.14 -6.60 6.16
C TRP A 42 -2.52 -6.96 4.80
N TYR A 43 -2.60 -8.22 4.38
CA TYR A 43 -2.12 -8.66 3.06
C TYR A 43 -2.77 -7.86 1.92
N HIS A 44 -4.06 -7.57 2.04
CA HIS A 44 -4.82 -6.71 1.11
C HIS A 44 -4.90 -5.26 1.59
N LEU A 45 -3.79 -4.69 2.08
CA LEU A 45 -3.70 -3.28 2.50
C LEU A 45 -4.10 -2.31 1.39
N ASP A 46 -3.85 -2.68 0.15
CA ASP A 46 -4.13 -1.89 -1.05
C ASP A 46 -5.62 -1.72 -1.26
N MET A 47 -6.43 -2.76 -1.00
CA MET A 47 -7.89 -2.67 -1.08
C MET A 47 -8.46 -1.78 0.02
N ASN A 48 -7.96 -1.92 1.25
CA ASN A 48 -8.30 -1.02 2.35
C ASN A 48 -8.00 0.44 1.96
N TYR A 49 -6.78 0.72 1.48
CA TYR A 49 -6.35 2.07 1.15
C TYR A 49 -7.13 2.64 -0.02
N ARG A 50 -7.28 1.88 -1.12
CA ARG A 50 -8.04 2.32 -2.30
C ARG A 50 -9.50 2.60 -1.99
N GLY A 51 -10.13 1.86 -1.08
CA GLY A 51 -11.48 2.16 -0.60
C GLY A 51 -11.57 3.56 0.03
N LEU A 52 -10.69 3.85 1.00
CA LEU A 52 -10.63 5.15 1.68
C LEU A 52 -10.22 6.28 0.72
N ILE A 53 -9.23 6.04 -0.15
CA ILE A 53 -8.75 7.01 -1.13
C ILE A 53 -9.85 7.36 -2.13
N ASN A 54 -10.61 6.39 -2.63
CA ASN A 54 -11.73 6.66 -3.54
C ASN A 54 -12.80 7.54 -2.89
N MET A 55 -13.14 7.33 -1.61
CA MET A 55 -14.08 8.20 -0.89
C MET A 55 -13.61 9.65 -0.90
N LEU A 56 -12.31 9.88 -0.64
CA LEU A 56 -11.71 11.21 -0.61
C LEU A 56 -11.63 11.85 -2.00
N VAL A 57 -11.31 11.06 -3.04
CA VAL A 57 -11.28 11.53 -4.43
C VAL A 57 -12.68 11.92 -4.89
N PHE A 58 -13.69 11.08 -4.63
CA PHE A 58 -15.08 11.37 -5.00
C PHE A 58 -15.66 12.59 -4.29
N CYS A 59 -15.14 12.94 -3.11
CA CYS A 59 -15.54 14.12 -2.35
C CYS A 59 -14.62 15.34 -2.59
N GLY A 60 -13.66 15.27 -3.51
CA GLY A 60 -12.75 16.39 -3.82
C GLY A 60 -11.82 16.80 -2.67
N CYS A 61 -11.52 15.88 -1.74
CA CYS A 61 -10.78 16.21 -0.52
C CYS A 61 -9.26 16.23 -0.69
N ILE A 62 -8.72 15.51 -1.69
CA ILE A 62 -7.28 15.40 -1.89
C ILE A 62 -6.71 16.73 -2.37
N GLY A 63 -5.73 17.26 -1.63
CA GLY A 63 -5.06 18.53 -1.96
C GLY A 63 -5.66 19.78 -1.31
N GLN A 64 -6.74 19.64 -0.52
CA GLN A 64 -7.37 20.75 0.19
C GLN A 64 -6.93 20.80 1.66
N SER A 65 -6.66 22.01 2.17
CA SER A 65 -6.34 22.20 3.60
C SER A 65 -7.53 21.79 4.47
N GLY A 66 -7.31 20.92 5.45
CA GLY A 66 -8.36 20.34 6.28
C GLY A 66 -9.06 19.12 5.67
N GLY A 67 -8.61 18.65 4.49
CA GLY A 67 -9.13 17.47 3.80
C GLY A 67 -8.05 16.46 3.43
N GLY A 68 -8.49 15.27 3.03
CA GLY A 68 -7.65 14.32 2.29
C GLY A 68 -7.22 13.07 3.05
N TRP A 69 -6.19 12.42 2.51
CA TRP A 69 -5.65 11.16 3.02
C TRP A 69 -4.50 11.45 3.98
N ALA A 70 -4.73 11.15 5.27
CA ALA A 70 -3.79 11.42 6.34
C ALA A 70 -3.25 10.11 6.91
N HIS A 71 -2.25 9.56 6.23
CA HIS A 71 -1.58 8.33 6.62
C HIS A 71 -0.45 8.58 7.61
N TYR A 72 -0.49 7.87 8.74
CA TYR A 72 0.55 7.92 9.77
C TYR A 72 0.98 6.51 10.19
N VAL A 73 2.29 6.25 10.08
CA VAL A 73 2.94 4.99 10.46
C VAL A 73 4.27 5.31 11.18
N GLY A 74 5.42 4.92 10.62
CA GLY A 74 6.73 5.34 11.10
C GLY A 74 7.08 6.78 10.72
N GLN A 75 8.20 7.26 11.25
CA GLN A 75 8.74 8.60 11.00
C GLN A 75 9.52 8.66 9.68
N GLU A 76 8.83 8.46 8.56
CA GLU A 76 9.47 8.35 7.23
C GLU A 76 9.92 9.69 6.64
N LYS A 77 9.24 10.79 7.02
CA LYS A 77 9.47 12.12 6.42
C LYS A 77 10.76 12.78 6.91
N LEU A 78 11.89 12.37 6.33
CA LEU A 78 13.16 13.09 6.42
C LEU A 78 13.07 14.37 5.58
N ARG A 79 12.85 15.51 6.24
CA ARG A 79 12.57 16.79 5.56
C ARG A 79 13.70 17.25 4.61
N PRO A 80 14.99 17.26 5.00
CA PRO A 80 16.08 17.69 4.10
C PRO A 80 16.56 16.54 3.18
N GLN A 81 15.64 15.90 2.47
CA GLN A 81 15.88 14.67 1.69
C GLN A 81 17.08 14.78 0.75
N THR A 82 17.13 15.79 -0.11
CA THR A 82 18.16 15.94 -1.15
C THR A 82 19.52 16.39 -0.61
N GLY A 83 19.57 16.98 0.59
CA GLY A 83 20.83 17.26 1.28
C GLY A 83 21.38 16.03 2.01
N TRP A 84 20.50 15.19 2.54
CA TRP A 84 20.88 13.98 3.29
C TRP A 84 21.25 12.80 2.38
N GLN A 85 20.53 12.58 1.27
CA GLN A 85 20.78 11.46 0.35
C GLN A 85 22.24 11.34 -0.14
N PRO A 86 22.89 12.41 -0.64
CA PRO A 86 24.27 12.29 -1.10
C PRO A 86 25.23 11.94 0.05
N LEU A 87 25.01 12.49 1.24
CA LEU A 87 25.78 12.15 2.43
C LEU A 87 25.60 10.69 2.85
N ALA A 88 24.35 10.22 2.95
CA ALA A 88 24.04 8.90 3.48
C ALA A 88 24.51 7.75 2.56
N PHE A 89 24.54 8.00 1.25
CA PHE A 89 24.89 6.99 0.25
C PHE A 89 26.17 7.32 -0.53
N ALA A 90 26.99 8.25 -0.02
CA ALA A 90 28.25 8.70 -0.62
C ALA A 90 28.14 9.08 -2.12
N LEU A 91 27.02 9.69 -2.52
CA LEU A 91 26.72 10.00 -3.93
C LEU A 91 27.51 11.19 -4.46
N ASP A 92 28.17 11.93 -3.57
CA ASP A 92 29.18 12.93 -3.88
C ASP A 92 30.50 12.29 -4.34
N TRP A 93 30.78 11.04 -3.95
CA TRP A 93 31.97 10.28 -4.36
C TRP A 93 31.71 9.28 -5.49
N GLN A 94 30.63 8.51 -5.41
CA GLN A 94 30.36 7.39 -6.32
C GLN A 94 28.87 7.23 -6.59
N ARG A 95 28.49 6.90 -7.84
CA ARG A 95 27.10 6.72 -8.26
C ARG A 95 26.95 5.54 -9.23
N PRO A 96 25.88 4.72 -9.14
CA PRO A 96 24.84 4.71 -8.11
C PRO A 96 25.24 3.90 -6.85
N ALA A 97 24.53 4.12 -5.74
CA ALA A 97 24.61 3.23 -4.58
C ALA A 97 23.83 1.91 -4.80
N ARG A 98 23.98 0.95 -3.89
CA ARG A 98 23.24 -0.33 -3.91
C ARG A 98 22.09 -0.31 -2.90
N HIS A 99 20.93 0.16 -3.33
CA HIS A 99 19.70 0.02 -2.55
C HIS A 99 19.08 -1.37 -2.73
N MET A 100 18.45 -1.91 -1.69
CA MET A 100 17.74 -3.19 -1.72
C MET A 100 16.43 -3.09 -0.95
N ASN A 101 15.36 -3.70 -1.47
CA ASN A 101 14.08 -3.77 -0.77
C ASN A 101 14.08 -4.96 0.22
N SER A 102 14.06 -4.66 1.52
CA SER A 102 14.34 -5.64 2.58
C SER A 102 13.37 -6.82 2.64
N THR A 103 12.10 -6.66 2.25
CA THR A 103 11.12 -7.76 2.27
C THR A 103 11.58 -8.92 1.39
N SER A 104 11.95 -8.65 0.12
CA SER A 104 12.47 -9.68 -0.78
C SER A 104 13.81 -10.23 -0.30
N TYR A 105 14.69 -9.35 0.22
CA TYR A 105 15.98 -9.75 0.76
C TYR A 105 15.85 -10.76 1.89
N PHE A 106 15.06 -10.47 2.93
CA PHE A 106 14.88 -11.39 4.06
C PHE A 106 14.06 -12.61 3.67
N TYR A 107 13.02 -12.48 2.85
CA TYR A 107 12.27 -13.62 2.35
C TYR A 107 13.18 -14.67 1.68
N ASN A 108 14.16 -14.21 0.90
CA ASN A 108 15.22 -15.04 0.32
C ASN A 108 16.26 -15.51 1.35
N HIS A 109 16.98 -14.60 2.02
CA HIS A 109 18.17 -14.92 2.81
C HIS A 109 17.89 -15.58 4.16
N SER A 110 16.71 -15.36 4.74
CA SER A 110 16.24 -16.14 5.90
C SER A 110 15.47 -17.40 5.48
N SER A 111 15.42 -17.68 4.16
CA SER A 111 14.80 -18.86 3.58
C SER A 111 13.33 -19.08 3.96
N GLN A 112 12.61 -18.00 4.30
CA GLN A 112 11.17 -18.08 4.64
C GLN A 112 10.34 -18.63 3.49
N TRP A 113 10.76 -18.38 2.24
CA TRP A 113 10.12 -18.96 1.04
C TRP A 113 10.07 -20.49 1.05
N ARG A 114 10.96 -21.18 1.78
CA ARG A 114 10.93 -22.65 1.89
C ARG A 114 9.70 -23.18 2.63
N TYR A 115 8.99 -22.30 3.34
CA TYR A 115 7.82 -22.61 4.16
C TYR A 115 6.56 -21.94 3.63
N GLU A 116 6.57 -21.49 2.37
CA GLU A 116 5.45 -20.78 1.78
C GLU A 116 4.22 -21.68 1.65
N THR A 117 3.08 -21.10 1.99
CA THR A 117 1.77 -21.76 1.87
C THR A 117 0.84 -21.02 0.92
N VAL A 118 1.10 -19.74 0.64
CA VAL A 118 0.31 -18.92 -0.27
C VAL A 118 0.82 -19.09 -1.69
N THR A 119 -0.09 -19.30 -2.64
CA THR A 119 0.29 -19.46 -4.06
C THR A 119 -0.10 -18.23 -4.88
N ALA A 120 0.64 -17.93 -5.95
CA ALA A 120 0.20 -16.90 -6.90
C ALA A 120 -1.15 -17.26 -7.54
N GLN A 121 -1.42 -18.56 -7.70
CA GLN A 121 -2.60 -19.09 -8.39
C GLN A 121 -3.93 -18.80 -7.70
N GLU A 122 -3.96 -18.80 -6.36
CA GLU A 122 -5.16 -18.45 -5.59
C GLU A 122 -5.41 -16.94 -5.52
N LEU A 123 -4.41 -16.13 -5.86
CA LEU A 123 -4.49 -14.66 -5.89
C LEU A 123 -4.89 -14.10 -7.26
N LEU A 124 -4.86 -14.92 -8.31
CA LEU A 124 -5.22 -14.48 -9.65
C LEU A 124 -6.72 -14.19 -9.77
N SER A 125 -7.04 -13.20 -10.59
CA SER A 125 -8.41 -12.97 -11.06
C SER A 125 -8.97 -14.23 -11.74
N PRO A 126 -10.27 -14.55 -11.58
CA PRO A 126 -10.89 -15.67 -12.27
C PRO A 126 -10.88 -15.53 -13.81
N MET A 127 -10.60 -14.33 -14.33
CA MET A 127 -10.49 -14.04 -15.77
C MET A 127 -9.06 -14.14 -16.31
N ALA A 128 -8.06 -14.36 -15.46
CA ALA A 128 -6.67 -14.46 -15.89
C ALA A 128 -6.33 -15.87 -16.42
N ASP A 129 -5.49 -15.93 -17.45
CA ASP A 129 -4.91 -17.19 -17.91
C ASP A 129 -3.87 -17.68 -16.90
N LYS A 130 -4.26 -18.67 -16.10
CA LYS A 130 -3.44 -19.29 -15.05
C LYS A 130 -2.11 -19.86 -15.56
N SER A 131 -2.06 -20.31 -16.83
CA SER A 131 -0.86 -20.94 -17.40
C SER A 131 0.32 -19.97 -17.51
N ARG A 132 0.04 -18.67 -17.64
CA ARG A 132 1.07 -17.61 -17.78
C ARG A 132 1.74 -17.24 -16.46
N TYR A 133 1.17 -17.66 -15.33
CA TYR A 133 1.54 -17.21 -13.99
C TYR A 133 1.87 -18.40 -13.07
N SER A 134 2.67 -19.34 -13.57
CA SER A 134 3.16 -20.50 -12.80
C SER A 134 4.41 -20.18 -11.98
N GLY A 135 4.73 -21.03 -11.00
CA GLY A 135 5.90 -20.89 -10.12
C GLY A 135 5.56 -20.37 -8.72
N HIS A 136 6.58 -20.37 -7.87
CA HIS A 136 6.51 -19.90 -6.48
C HIS A 136 6.47 -18.37 -6.41
N LEU A 137 6.00 -17.78 -5.31
CA LEU A 137 6.07 -16.32 -5.10
C LEU A 137 7.50 -15.76 -5.25
N ILE A 138 8.54 -16.56 -4.94
CA ILE A 138 9.93 -16.14 -5.11
C ILE A 138 10.34 -16.10 -6.59
N ASP A 139 9.74 -16.94 -7.45
CA ASP A 139 10.01 -16.94 -8.89
C ASP A 139 9.51 -15.64 -9.54
N PHE A 140 8.43 -15.06 -9.03
CA PHE A 140 7.94 -13.75 -9.45
C PHE A 140 8.92 -12.64 -9.04
N ASN A 141 9.54 -12.75 -7.87
CA ASN A 141 10.58 -11.81 -7.45
C ASN A 141 11.81 -11.91 -8.36
N VAL A 142 12.29 -13.13 -8.65
CA VAL A 142 13.42 -13.36 -9.57
C VAL A 142 13.11 -12.88 -11.00
N ARG A 143 11.86 -13.02 -11.46
CA ARG A 143 11.36 -12.44 -12.72
C ARG A 143 11.45 -10.91 -12.70
N ALA A 144 10.97 -10.29 -11.64
CA ALA A 144 10.99 -8.83 -11.48
C ALA A 144 12.43 -8.29 -11.43
N GLU A 145 13.33 -8.95 -10.68
CA GLU A 145 14.75 -8.58 -10.58
C GLU A 145 15.43 -8.57 -11.96
N ARG A 146 15.35 -9.66 -12.72
CA ARG A 146 16.02 -9.75 -14.04
C ARG A 146 15.42 -8.84 -15.12
N MET A 147 14.20 -8.34 -14.91
CA MET A 147 13.55 -7.35 -15.77
C MET A 147 13.83 -5.89 -15.32
N GLY A 148 14.66 -5.69 -14.28
CA GLY A 148 14.99 -4.37 -13.74
C GLY A 148 13.84 -3.71 -12.98
N TRP A 149 12.80 -4.47 -12.59
CA TRP A 149 11.67 -3.95 -11.81
C TRP A 149 12.00 -3.84 -10.32
N LEU A 150 12.90 -4.71 -9.81
CA LEU A 150 13.37 -4.73 -8.43
C LEU A 150 14.91 -4.82 -8.38
N PRO A 151 15.57 -4.27 -7.34
CA PRO A 151 17.00 -4.45 -7.13
C PRO A 151 17.32 -5.89 -6.71
N SER A 152 18.58 -6.31 -6.90
CA SER A 152 19.09 -7.60 -6.45
C SER A 152 20.35 -7.43 -5.58
N ALA A 153 20.51 -8.30 -4.58
CA ALA A 153 21.72 -8.32 -3.75
C ALA A 153 22.90 -9.09 -4.38
N ARG A 154 22.70 -9.75 -5.53
CA ARG A 154 23.77 -10.44 -6.26
C ARG A 154 24.63 -9.43 -7.03
N SER A 155 25.94 -9.48 -6.81
CA SER A 155 26.96 -8.91 -7.70
C SER A 155 27.11 -9.74 -8.96
#